data_AF-A0A813E1Z4-F1
#
_entry.id   AF-A0A813E1Z4-F1
#
_cell.length_a   1.000
_cell.length_b   1.000
_cell.length_c   1.000
_cell.angle_alpha   90.00
_cell.angle_beta   90.00
_cell.angle_gamma   90.00
#
_symmetry.space_group_name_H-M   'P 1'
#
loop_
_entity.id
_entity.type
_entity.pdbx_description
1 polymer ?
#
loop_
_entity_poly.entity_id
_entity_poly.type
_entity_poly.pdbx_seq_one_letter_code
_entity_poly.pdbx_strand_id
1 'polypeptide(L)'
;AEEAEDYFISGDRSGERSDSPEAAPDAKSSGGHGLAAFRRGAENPSEMKLPVILFPVSDLLLIGHTKRMHLYEPRWVAMVDAALADFEGVLGLVYFDGEMDIVKVCTIAEIVSINTLGVHGRMVTVRGVSRGQLKGLSSQVASGDEWGVAICEELAEAEAPVEAEAEAVAEVEAVVQAAFGNNIRGRQALADAEAKAKAVAEEVAEADAEAEAKALVVVEAGAEAEAVAEAVAKAEALADAKAKAEEAKAKAELRLLLLAKTEEAEKTMPLSPGTGGGGALDIALRLSALLADLDLTLSGPSLPGTTGESPSKEAGAEAQAPALWTHERVSPYSGFEALQGGYWPSTLEKVKQQLQGVPLCRGSGLKGKENPGRKGAAAEAEAVAVLYAALGCAGLQTRVEVFADSSSDLRQRLQVLLDEVAELQGMARARRSLARLAAPGGEEGTPPPA
;
A
#
# COMPACT_ATOMS: atom_id res chain seq x y z
N ALA A 1 29.99 -9.57 33.18
CA ALA A 1 30.92 -8.46 33.43
C ALA A 1 31.01 -7.74 32.10
N GLU A 2 30.78 -6.42 32.14
CA GLU A 2 30.46 -5.51 31.03
C GLU A 2 29.08 -5.74 30.40
N GLU A 3 28.18 -4.77 30.21
CA GLU A 3 27.94 -3.46 30.82
C GLU A 3 26.49 -3.15 30.35
N ALA A 4 25.50 -3.36 31.21
CA ALA A 4 24.12 -2.95 30.97
C ALA A 4 23.84 -1.79 31.93
N GLU A 5 23.91 -0.57 31.42
CA GLU A 5 23.55 0.63 32.19
C GLU A 5 22.02 0.70 32.29
N ASP A 6 21.51 0.22 33.42
CA ASP A 6 20.16 0.42 33.89
C ASP A 6 19.93 1.92 34.22
N TYR A 7 19.28 2.63 33.31
CA TYR A 7 18.69 3.95 33.58
C TYR A 7 17.40 3.78 34.39
N PHE A 8 17.56 3.56 35.70
CA PHE A 8 16.46 3.56 36.67
C PHE A 8 16.06 5.01 36.98
N ILE A 9 14.93 5.49 36.43
CA ILE A 9 14.28 6.72 36.89
C ILE A 9 13.33 6.33 38.03
N SER A 10 13.80 6.46 39.26
CA SER A 10 12.96 6.35 40.46
C SER A 10 12.08 7.60 40.60
N GLY A 11 10.86 7.54 40.08
CA GLY A 11 9.80 8.52 40.33
C GLY A 11 9.02 8.17 41.59
N ASP A 12 9.51 8.61 42.75
CA ASP A 12 8.78 8.53 44.01
C ASP A 12 7.67 9.60 44.03
N ARG A 13 6.40 9.17 43.87
CA ARG A 13 5.21 10.04 44.02
C ARG A 13 4.18 9.36 44.93
N SER A 14 4.48 9.32 46.21
CA SER A 14 3.47 9.19 47.27
C SER A 14 3.11 10.58 47.78
N GLY A 15 2.10 11.19 47.15
CA GLY A 15 1.55 12.48 47.55
C GLY A 15 0.05 12.37 47.78
N GLU A 16 -0.36 12.56 49.03
CA GLU A 16 -1.74 12.56 49.51
C GLU A 16 -2.63 13.50 48.68
N ARG A 17 -3.72 12.96 48.12
CA ARG A 17 -4.75 13.73 47.40
C ARG A 17 -5.69 14.38 48.41
N SER A 18 -5.53 15.68 48.61
CA SER A 18 -6.55 16.54 49.22
C SER A 18 -7.43 17.14 48.12
N ASP A 19 -8.72 16.80 48.14
CA ASP A 19 -9.71 17.35 47.23
C ASP A 19 -9.94 18.85 47.53
N SER A 20 -9.42 19.71 46.65
CA SER A 20 -9.80 21.12 46.56
C SER A 20 -10.22 21.42 45.12
N PRO A 21 -11.28 22.24 44.91
CA PRO A 21 -11.83 22.49 43.59
C PRO A 21 -10.83 23.23 42.71
N GLU A 22 -10.58 22.61 41.57
CA GLU A 22 -9.66 22.94 40.49
C GLU A 22 -9.87 24.37 39.96
N ALA A 23 -8.92 25.26 40.26
CA ALA A 23 -8.83 26.57 39.65
C ALA A 23 -8.51 26.41 38.15
N ALA A 24 -9.29 27.07 37.29
CA ALA A 24 -9.09 27.04 35.85
C ALA A 24 -7.64 27.45 35.50
N PRO A 25 -6.94 26.69 34.65
CA PRO A 25 -5.54 26.95 34.33
C PRO A 25 -5.40 28.31 33.65
N ASP A 26 -4.52 29.14 34.22
CA ASP A 26 -4.13 30.43 33.65
C ASP A 26 -3.70 30.24 32.19
N ALA A 27 -4.32 31.01 31.30
CA ALA A 27 -4.06 31.01 29.87
C ALA A 27 -2.59 31.41 29.61
N LYS A 28 -1.69 30.42 29.57
CA LYS A 28 -0.33 30.58 29.09
C LYS A 28 -0.38 31.24 27.72
N SER A 29 0.45 32.27 27.57
CA SER A 29 0.61 33.05 26.36
C SER A 29 0.74 32.16 25.13
N SER A 30 0.25 32.65 24.00
CA SER A 30 0.22 32.01 22.67
C SER A 30 1.62 31.73 22.07
N GLY A 31 2.54 31.18 22.85
CA GLY A 31 3.76 30.55 22.35
C GLY A 31 3.31 29.44 21.43
N GLY A 32 3.60 29.59 20.13
CA GLY A 32 3.11 28.65 19.12
C GLY A 32 3.52 27.23 19.48
N HIS A 33 2.56 26.30 19.47
CA HIS A 33 2.77 24.87 19.61
C HIS A 33 3.33 24.25 18.32
N GLY A 34 3.74 22.99 18.37
CA GLY A 34 4.22 22.20 17.24
C GLY A 34 5.74 22.01 17.21
N LEU A 35 6.22 21.43 16.12
CA LEU A 35 7.62 20.98 15.99
C LEU A 35 8.63 22.12 16.17
N ALA A 36 8.33 23.32 15.67
CA ALA A 36 9.19 24.47 15.85
C ALA A 36 9.32 24.91 17.31
N ALA A 37 8.27 24.73 18.12
CA ALA A 37 8.28 25.01 19.55
C ALA A 37 9.09 23.96 20.29
N PHE A 38 8.81 22.69 19.97
CA PHE A 38 9.48 21.55 20.52
C PHE A 38 11.00 21.64 20.33
N ARG A 39 11.47 21.96 19.12
CA ARG A 39 12.90 22.15 18.81
C ARG A 39 13.57 23.27 19.64
N ARG A 40 12.84 24.30 20.04
CA ARG A 40 13.40 25.38 20.88
C ARG A 40 13.59 24.94 22.34
N GLY A 41 12.80 23.99 22.80
CA GLY A 41 12.86 23.46 24.17
C GLY A 41 13.75 22.22 24.33
N ALA A 42 14.10 21.54 23.24
CA ALA A 42 14.90 20.32 23.29
C ALA A 42 16.37 20.59 23.64
N GLU A 43 16.90 19.87 24.63
CA GLU A 43 18.32 19.95 25.02
C GLU A 43 19.25 19.47 23.90
N ASN A 44 18.83 18.43 23.17
CA ASN A 44 19.51 17.92 21.98
C ASN A 44 18.55 17.95 20.78
N PRO A 45 18.71 18.88 19.82
CA PRO A 45 17.82 18.97 18.67
C PRO A 45 17.96 17.78 17.71
N SER A 46 19.07 17.04 17.77
CA SER A 46 19.31 15.84 16.97
C SER A 46 18.63 14.59 17.52
N GLU A 47 18.29 14.54 18.81
CA GLU A 47 17.65 13.39 19.44
C GLU A 47 16.38 13.80 20.17
N MET A 48 15.25 13.47 19.56
CA MET A 48 13.94 13.83 20.06
C MET A 48 13.32 12.65 20.80
N LYS A 49 12.96 12.87 22.06
CA LYS A 49 12.10 11.97 22.83
C LYS A 49 10.66 12.35 22.52
N LEU A 50 9.90 11.45 21.91
CA LEU A 50 8.53 11.71 21.49
C LEU A 50 7.58 10.63 22.00
N PRO A 51 6.36 10.97 22.44
CA PRO A 51 5.31 9.98 22.63
C PRO A 51 4.99 9.34 21.29
N VAL A 52 4.82 8.02 21.25
CA VAL A 52 4.60 7.29 20.00
C VAL A 52 3.37 6.41 19.99
N ILE A 53 2.80 6.30 18.80
CA ILE A 53 1.72 5.36 18.48
C ILE A 53 2.14 4.52 17.27
N LEU A 54 1.81 3.23 17.32
CA LEU A 54 2.16 2.25 16.30
C LEU A 54 1.08 2.18 15.22
N PHE A 55 1.48 2.15 13.94
CA PHE A 55 0.61 1.95 12.79
C PHE A 55 1.17 0.89 11.84
N PRO A 56 0.32 0.13 11.12
CA PRO A 56 0.82 -0.71 10.05
C PRO A 56 1.41 0.17 8.92
N VAL A 57 2.41 -0.33 8.20
CA VAL A 57 3.04 0.39 7.07
C VAL A 57 2.03 0.77 5.97
N SER A 58 0.93 0.02 5.82
CA SER A 58 -0.16 0.37 4.91
C SER A 58 -0.87 1.69 5.24
N ASP A 59 -0.72 2.15 6.48
CA ASP A 59 -1.35 3.33 7.06
C ASP A 59 -0.35 4.50 7.22
N LEU A 60 0.80 4.41 6.55
CA LEU A 60 1.91 5.35 6.63
C LEU A 60 1.50 6.78 6.28
N LEU A 61 1.91 7.72 7.13
CA LEU A 61 1.63 9.14 6.94
C LEU A 61 2.85 9.86 6.36
N LEU A 62 2.70 10.46 5.18
CA LEU A 62 3.74 11.29 4.57
C LEU A 62 3.76 12.70 5.17
N ILE A 63 4.86 13.43 4.96
CA ILE A 63 4.96 14.84 5.35
C ILE A 63 3.88 15.65 4.60
N GLY A 64 3.22 16.57 5.30
CA GLY A 64 2.10 17.36 4.81
C GLY A 64 0.74 16.66 4.86
N HIS A 65 0.70 15.32 4.93
CA HIS A 65 -0.57 14.60 5.05
C HIS A 65 -1.18 14.78 6.43
N THR A 66 -2.52 14.83 6.46
CA THR A 66 -3.30 14.86 7.71
C THR A 66 -4.03 13.55 7.92
N LYS A 67 -4.03 13.04 9.15
CA LYS A 67 -4.79 11.84 9.55
C LYS A 67 -5.66 12.14 10.74
N ARG A 68 -6.92 11.71 10.68
CA ARG A 68 -7.85 11.76 11.81
C ARG A 68 -7.90 10.40 12.50
N MET A 69 -7.68 10.39 13.80
CA MET A 69 -7.61 9.21 14.65
C MET A 69 -8.68 9.30 15.73
N HIS A 70 -9.32 8.17 16.00
CA HIS A 70 -10.30 8.04 17.07
C HIS A 70 -9.68 7.16 18.16
N LEU A 71 -9.33 7.76 19.28
CA LEU A 71 -8.60 7.12 20.37
C LEU A 71 -9.55 6.92 21.53
N TYR A 72 -9.90 5.66 21.80
CA TYR A 72 -10.83 5.27 22.87
C TYR A 72 -10.13 4.63 24.06
N GLU A 73 -8.93 4.07 23.87
CA GLU A 73 -8.20 3.45 24.97
C GLU A 73 -7.60 4.50 25.91
N PRO A 74 -7.71 4.34 27.23
CA PRO A 74 -7.21 5.30 28.20
C PRO A 74 -5.73 5.65 28.02
N ARG A 75 -4.88 4.69 27.64
CA ARG A 75 -3.45 4.92 27.40
C ARG A 75 -3.20 5.90 26.25
N TRP A 76 -3.96 5.82 25.16
CA TRP A 76 -3.80 6.72 24.01
C TRP A 76 -4.37 8.11 24.30
N VAL A 77 -5.42 8.18 25.13
CA VAL A 77 -5.92 9.46 25.64
C VAL A 77 -4.84 10.12 26.51
N ALA A 78 -4.24 9.38 27.45
CA ALA A 78 -3.17 9.87 28.30
C ALA A 78 -1.92 10.28 27.49
N MET A 79 -1.57 9.52 26.45
CA MET A 79 -0.48 9.86 25.52
C MET A 79 -0.72 11.21 24.83
N VAL A 80 -1.93 11.46 24.33
CA VAL A 80 -2.26 12.73 23.67
C VAL A 80 -2.26 13.89 24.66
N ASP A 81 -2.81 13.68 25.85
CA ASP A 81 -2.81 14.69 26.90
C ASP A 81 -1.36 15.02 27.33
N ALA A 82 -0.47 14.02 27.43
CA ALA A 82 0.96 14.21 27.66
C ALA A 82 1.66 14.90 26.48
N ALA A 83 1.34 14.52 25.24
CA ALA A 83 1.90 15.14 24.04
C ALA A 83 1.64 16.64 24.01
N LEU A 84 0.42 17.08 24.37
CA LEU A 84 0.08 18.49 24.46
C LEU A 84 0.78 19.22 25.62
N ALA A 85 0.87 18.58 26.79
CA ALA A 85 1.39 19.20 28.00
C ALA A 85 2.92 19.32 27.99
N ASP A 86 3.60 18.25 27.55
CA ASP A 86 5.03 18.06 27.76
C ASP A 86 5.83 18.07 26.44
N PHE A 87 5.18 17.81 25.30
CA PHE A 87 5.84 17.67 23.99
C PHE A 87 5.34 18.68 22.95
N GLU A 88 4.75 19.79 23.40
CA GLU A 88 4.28 20.88 22.53
C GLU A 88 3.31 20.42 21.41
N GLY A 89 2.55 19.36 21.67
CA GLY A 89 1.62 18.76 20.72
C GLY A 89 2.29 17.93 19.62
N VAL A 90 3.54 17.49 19.79
CA VAL A 90 4.28 16.66 18.83
C VAL A 90 4.28 15.20 19.28
N LEU A 91 4.10 14.29 18.33
CA LEU A 91 4.18 12.84 18.54
C LEU A 91 4.88 12.14 17.37
N GLY A 92 5.37 10.93 17.60
CA GLY A 92 5.92 10.06 16.57
C GLY A 92 4.93 8.99 16.12
N LEU A 93 4.82 8.79 14.81
CA LEU A 93 4.10 7.68 14.19
C LEU A 93 5.13 6.64 13.78
N VAL A 94 5.19 5.54 14.54
CA VAL A 94 6.12 4.43 14.29
C VAL A 94 5.38 3.35 13.52
N TYR A 95 6.03 2.77 12.52
CA TYR A 95 5.41 1.80 11.64
C TYR A 95 5.90 0.39 11.91
N PHE A 96 5.01 -0.59 11.73
CA PHE A 96 5.35 -2.00 11.73
C PHE A 96 4.86 -2.66 10.44
N ASP A 97 5.60 -3.65 9.95
CA ASP A 97 5.23 -4.40 8.76
C ASP A 97 4.26 -5.56 9.07
N GLY A 98 3.93 -6.38 8.07
CA GLY A 98 3.01 -7.50 8.25
C GLY A 98 3.49 -8.58 9.21
N GLU A 99 4.78 -8.60 9.57
CA GLU A 99 5.39 -9.55 10.50
C GLU A 99 5.56 -8.96 11.90
N MET A 100 5.02 -7.75 12.13
CA MET A 100 5.16 -6.96 13.36
C MET A 100 6.57 -6.42 13.59
N ASP A 101 7.43 -6.44 12.57
CA ASP A 101 8.76 -5.85 12.65
C ASP A 101 8.69 -4.33 12.56
N ILE A 102 9.37 -3.66 13.48
CA ILE A 102 9.36 -2.20 13.57
C ILE A 102 10.26 -1.61 12.49
N VAL A 103 9.67 -0.74 11.67
CA VAL A 103 10.40 0.02 10.65
C VAL A 103 11.25 1.09 11.33
N LYS A 104 12.52 1.18 10.94
CA LYS A 104 13.48 2.15 11.49
C LYS A 104 13.19 3.62 11.13
N VAL A 105 12.15 3.87 10.34
CA VAL A 105 11.72 5.21 9.91
C VAL A 105 10.35 5.48 10.51
N CYS A 106 10.18 6.66 11.07
CA CYS A 106 8.93 7.14 11.64
C CYS A 106 8.54 8.49 11.03
N THR A 107 7.27 8.85 11.16
CA THR A 107 6.79 10.20 10.82
C THR A 107 6.62 11.00 12.09
N ILE A 108 7.24 12.16 12.18
CA ILE A 108 7.00 13.11 13.26
C ILE A 108 5.78 13.93 12.85
N ALA A 109 4.77 13.94 13.73
CA ALA A 109 3.49 14.57 13.46
C ALA A 109 3.14 15.58 14.55
N GLU A 110 2.49 16.68 14.15
CA GLU A 110 1.93 17.66 15.07
C GLU A 110 0.42 17.46 15.20
N ILE A 111 -0.10 17.68 16.40
CA ILE A 111 -1.53 17.66 16.65
C ILE A 111 -2.13 18.99 16.19
N VAL A 112 -2.96 18.93 15.15
CA VAL A 112 -3.63 20.10 14.55
C VAL A 112 -4.92 20.45 15.29
N SER A 113 -5.70 19.43 15.67
CA SER A 113 -6.97 19.64 16.37
C SER A 113 -7.30 18.45 17.24
N ILE A 114 -7.90 18.70 18.39
CA ILE A 114 -8.42 17.68 19.29
C ILE A 114 -9.88 17.99 19.60
N ASN A 115 -10.72 16.97 19.49
CA ASN A 115 -12.08 17.01 19.99
C ASN A 115 -12.24 15.95 21.10
N THR A 116 -12.54 16.42 22.30
CA THR A 116 -12.68 15.59 23.50
C THR A 116 -14.07 14.98 23.56
N LEU A 117 -14.16 13.65 23.55
CA LEU A 117 -15.40 12.90 23.70
C LEU A 117 -15.66 12.55 25.18
N GLY A 118 -15.44 13.52 26.08
CA GLY A 118 -15.48 13.33 27.52
C GLY A 118 -14.37 12.40 28.04
N VAL A 119 -14.73 11.52 28.98
CA VAL A 119 -13.81 10.50 29.55
C VAL A 119 -13.58 9.31 28.61
N HIS A 120 -14.38 9.18 27.55
CA HIS A 120 -14.43 7.98 26.72
C HIS A 120 -13.50 8.01 25.51
N GLY A 121 -12.88 9.15 25.21
CA GLY A 121 -11.91 9.20 24.12
C GLY A 121 -11.54 10.60 23.64
N ARG A 122 -10.69 10.62 22.62
CA ARG A 122 -10.24 11.80 21.87
C ARG A 122 -10.37 11.53 20.38
N MET A 123 -10.90 12.48 19.63
CA MET A 123 -10.72 12.52 18.18
C MET A 123 -9.61 13.51 17.87
N VAL A 124 -8.50 13.01 17.35
CA VAL A 124 -7.28 13.79 17.11
C VAL A 124 -7.03 13.86 15.62
N THR A 125 -6.79 15.05 15.10
CA THR A 125 -6.25 15.24 13.75
C THR A 125 -4.78 15.59 13.87
N VAL A 126 -3.92 14.77 13.28
CA VAL A 126 -2.48 15.00 13.22
C VAL A 126 -2.06 15.35 11.80
N ARG A 127 -0.98 16.11 11.65
CA ARG A 127 -0.32 16.38 10.37
C ARG A 127 1.13 15.91 10.44
N GLY A 128 1.57 15.11 9.47
CA GLY A 128 2.99 14.78 9.32
C GLY A 128 3.79 16.03 9.00
N VAL A 129 4.83 16.33 9.77
CA VAL A 129 5.64 17.55 9.62
C VAL A 129 7.09 17.27 9.31
N SER A 130 7.60 16.09 9.69
CA SER A 130 8.97 15.68 9.38
C SER A 130 9.10 14.15 9.40
N ARG A 131 10.25 13.64 8.99
CA ARG A 131 10.65 12.23 9.09
C ARG A 131 11.66 12.07 10.21
N GLY A 132 11.60 10.96 10.92
CA GLY A 132 12.59 10.58 11.92
C GLY A 132 13.17 9.19 11.64
N GLN A 133 14.41 8.98 12.04
CA GLN A 133 14.99 7.67 12.18
C GLN A 133 14.84 7.22 13.64
N LEU A 134 14.21 6.07 13.84
CA LEU A 134 14.04 5.46 15.16
C LEU A 134 15.40 4.94 15.66
N LYS A 135 15.86 5.44 16.81
CA LYS A 135 17.07 4.96 17.50
C LYS A 135 16.75 3.98 18.62
N GLY A 136 15.61 4.18 19.28
CA GLY A 136 15.16 3.33 20.37
C GLY A 136 13.68 3.52 20.68
N LEU A 137 13.10 2.52 21.33
CA LEU A 137 11.70 2.48 21.74
C LEU A 137 11.65 2.06 23.20
N SER A 138 10.83 2.72 24.03
CA SER A 138 10.66 2.30 25.41
C SER A 138 9.98 0.93 25.49
N SER A 139 10.37 0.14 26.50
CA SER A 139 9.81 -1.20 26.75
C SER A 139 8.29 -1.18 26.99
N GLN A 140 7.75 -0.04 27.43
CA GLN A 140 6.32 0.19 27.64
C GLN A 140 5.51 0.08 26.35
N VAL A 141 6.08 0.43 25.20
CA VAL A 141 5.39 0.26 23.90
C VAL A 141 5.12 -1.21 23.61
N ALA A 142 6.00 -2.11 24.08
CA ALA A 142 5.88 -3.55 23.83
C ALA A 142 4.88 -4.25 24.76
N SER A 143 4.59 -3.70 25.95
CA SER A 143 3.71 -4.37 26.92
C SER A 143 2.23 -4.28 26.55
N GLY A 144 1.83 -3.27 25.76
CA GLY A 144 0.45 -3.10 25.32
C GLY A 144 -0.49 -2.45 26.36
N ASP A 145 -0.04 -2.26 27.61
CA ASP A 145 -0.86 -1.65 28.67
C ASP A 145 -0.61 -0.15 28.82
N GLU A 146 0.60 0.30 28.49
CA GLU A 146 1.00 1.71 28.54
C GLU A 146 1.23 2.25 27.13
N TRP A 147 1.21 3.59 27.01
CA TRP A 147 1.83 4.25 25.86
C TRP A 147 3.33 4.39 26.15
N GLY A 148 4.14 4.58 25.12
CA GLY A 148 5.57 4.74 25.33
C GLY A 148 6.19 5.84 24.49
N VAL A 149 7.50 5.93 24.62
CA VAL A 149 8.32 7.01 24.08
C VAL A 149 9.34 6.40 23.14
N ALA A 150 9.55 7.05 22.00
CA ALA A 150 10.65 6.74 21.10
C ALA A 150 11.73 7.80 21.18
N ILE A 151 12.96 7.37 20.96
CA ILE A 151 14.08 8.26 20.65
C ILE A 151 14.21 8.27 19.13
N CYS A 152 14.02 9.45 18.54
CA CYS A 152 14.02 9.66 17.09
C CYS A 152 15.05 10.72 16.72
N GLU A 153 15.86 10.45 15.71
CA GLU A 153 16.72 11.45 15.06
C GLU A 153 15.99 12.06 13.87
N GLU A 154 15.89 13.39 13.79
CA GLU A 154 15.21 14.04 12.67
C GLU A 154 15.99 13.85 11.37
N LEU A 155 15.32 13.34 10.33
CA LEU A 155 15.90 13.23 9.00
C LEU A 155 15.70 14.54 8.26
N ALA A 156 16.79 15.28 8.05
CA ALA A 156 16.77 16.50 7.25
C ALA A 156 16.21 16.21 5.84
N GLU A 157 15.29 17.06 5.38
CA GLU A 157 14.96 17.11 3.97
C GLU A 157 16.18 17.68 3.25
N ALA A 158 16.93 16.81 2.56
CA ALA A 158 17.96 17.28 1.65
C ALA A 158 17.28 18.11 0.57
N GLU A 159 17.39 19.43 0.65
CA GLU A 159 17.15 20.30 -0.49
C GLU A 159 18.10 19.83 -1.59
N ALA A 160 17.54 19.26 -2.67
CA ALA A 160 18.33 18.94 -3.85
C ALA A 160 19.03 20.24 -4.30
N PRO A 161 20.36 20.29 -4.39
CA PRO A 161 21.06 21.51 -4.77
C PRO A 161 20.70 21.88 -6.22
N VAL A 162 19.87 22.92 -6.37
CA VAL A 162 19.36 23.43 -7.65
C VAL A 162 20.45 24.05 -8.54
N GLU A 163 21.69 24.15 -8.07
CA GLU A 163 22.81 24.70 -8.86
C GLU A 163 23.79 23.64 -9.42
N ALA A 164 23.60 22.35 -9.10
CA ALA A 164 24.44 21.27 -9.64
C ALA A 164 23.89 20.63 -10.94
N GLU A 165 22.74 21.08 -11.44
CA GLU A 165 22.13 20.50 -12.65
C GLU A 165 22.71 21.06 -13.96
N ALA A 166 23.39 22.22 -13.96
CA ALA A 166 23.95 22.78 -15.19
C ALA A 166 25.28 22.13 -15.61
N GLU A 167 26.12 21.73 -14.66
CA GLU A 167 27.41 21.06 -14.94
C GLU A 167 27.24 19.54 -15.11
N ALA A 168 26.31 18.93 -14.36
CA ALA A 168 25.99 17.51 -14.47
C ALA A 168 25.26 17.15 -15.77
N VAL A 169 24.45 18.04 -16.36
CA VAL A 169 23.80 17.76 -17.66
C VAL A 169 24.82 17.73 -18.80
N ALA A 170 25.87 18.57 -18.75
CA ALA A 170 26.94 18.53 -19.75
C ALA A 170 27.81 17.28 -19.62
N GLU A 171 28.08 16.82 -18.39
CA GLU A 171 28.83 15.59 -18.16
C GLU A 171 28.00 14.34 -18.47
N VAL A 172 26.70 14.33 -18.18
CA VAL A 172 25.77 13.26 -18.55
C VAL A 172 25.56 13.19 -20.06
N GLU A 173 25.50 14.30 -20.79
CA GLU A 173 25.38 14.29 -22.25
C GLU A 173 26.67 13.79 -22.93
N ALA A 174 27.84 14.13 -22.37
CA ALA A 174 29.12 13.57 -22.80
C ALA A 174 29.25 12.06 -22.49
N VAL A 175 28.77 11.62 -21.32
CA VAL A 175 28.73 10.19 -20.94
C VAL A 175 27.71 9.43 -21.79
N VAL A 176 26.57 10.02 -22.15
CA VAL A 176 25.56 9.41 -23.02
C VAL A 176 26.07 9.30 -24.45
N GLN A 177 26.74 10.31 -25.00
CA GLN A 177 27.40 10.20 -26.32
C GLN A 177 28.55 9.18 -26.31
N ALA A 178 29.37 9.14 -25.26
CA ALA A 178 30.42 8.15 -25.10
C ALA A 178 29.85 6.73 -24.91
N ALA A 179 28.73 6.57 -24.21
CA ALA A 179 28.06 5.29 -24.00
C ALA A 179 27.40 4.77 -25.29
N PHE A 180 26.83 5.64 -26.13
CA PHE A 180 26.33 5.23 -27.46
C PHE A 180 27.46 4.85 -28.42
N GLY A 181 28.57 5.60 -28.44
CA GLY A 181 29.77 5.22 -29.21
C GLY A 181 30.42 3.92 -28.72
N ASN A 182 30.46 3.71 -27.40
CA ASN A 182 30.96 2.48 -26.78
C ASN A 182 29.98 1.32 -26.86
N ASN A 183 28.67 1.53 -27.07
CA ASN A 183 27.73 0.43 -27.35
C ASN A 183 27.93 -0.15 -28.76
N ILE A 184 28.30 0.68 -29.73
CA ILE A 184 28.60 0.24 -31.10
C ILE A 184 29.96 -0.47 -31.14
N ARG A 185 31.00 0.09 -30.49
CA ARG A 185 32.29 -0.60 -30.33
C ARG A 185 32.21 -1.83 -29.44
N GLY A 186 31.38 -1.79 -28.41
CA GLY A 186 31.14 -2.91 -27.49
C GLY A 186 30.43 -4.07 -28.18
N ARG A 187 29.45 -3.82 -29.06
CA ARG A 187 28.83 -4.88 -29.88
C ARG A 187 29.79 -5.46 -30.92
N GLN A 188 30.66 -4.65 -31.53
CA GLN A 188 31.70 -5.16 -32.43
C GLN A 188 32.77 -5.96 -31.65
N ALA A 189 33.19 -5.49 -30.48
CA ALA A 189 34.12 -6.21 -29.62
C ALA A 189 33.52 -7.48 -29.00
N LEU A 190 32.21 -7.51 -28.74
CA LEU A 190 31.50 -8.71 -28.27
C LEU A 190 31.39 -9.74 -29.39
N ALA A 191 31.12 -9.31 -30.63
CA ALA A 191 31.12 -10.21 -31.79
C ALA A 191 32.53 -10.78 -32.08
N ASP A 192 33.58 -9.96 -31.94
CA ASP A 192 34.97 -10.40 -32.08
C ASP A 192 35.42 -11.27 -30.88
N ALA A 193 34.93 -11.01 -29.67
CA ALA A 193 35.20 -11.82 -28.48
C ALA A 193 34.44 -13.15 -28.48
N GLU A 194 33.22 -13.18 -29.02
CA GLU A 194 32.43 -14.41 -29.19
C GLU A 194 33.05 -15.29 -30.29
N ALA A 195 33.57 -14.69 -31.37
CA ALA A 195 34.35 -15.39 -32.38
C ALA A 195 35.68 -15.95 -31.82
N LYS A 196 36.38 -15.19 -30.97
CA LYS A 196 37.59 -15.66 -30.28
C LYS A 196 37.29 -16.70 -29.20
N ALA A 197 36.20 -16.56 -28.45
CA ALA A 197 35.79 -17.53 -27.43
C ALA A 197 35.36 -18.86 -28.07
N LYS A 198 34.74 -18.82 -29.25
CA LYS A 198 34.42 -20.04 -30.01
C LYS A 198 35.69 -20.75 -30.51
N ALA A 199 36.69 -20.00 -30.98
CA ALA A 199 37.98 -20.57 -31.38
C ALA A 199 38.76 -21.15 -30.18
N VAL A 200 38.73 -20.49 -29.02
CA VAL A 200 39.36 -20.99 -27.78
C VAL A 200 38.61 -22.20 -27.21
N ALA A 201 37.29 -22.26 -27.32
CA ALA A 201 36.51 -23.44 -26.89
C ALA A 201 36.77 -24.67 -27.76
N GLU A 202 37.09 -24.49 -29.04
CA GLU A 202 37.48 -25.58 -29.94
C GLU A 202 38.92 -26.06 -29.66
N GLU A 203 39.84 -25.15 -29.30
CA GLU A 203 41.22 -25.47 -28.90
C GLU A 203 41.30 -26.10 -27.49
N VAL A 204 40.44 -25.69 -26.55
CA VAL A 204 40.35 -26.27 -25.20
C VAL A 204 39.73 -27.68 -25.23
N ALA A 205 38.80 -27.96 -26.16
CA ALA A 205 38.28 -29.32 -26.34
C ALA A 205 39.34 -30.30 -26.88
N GLU A 206 40.38 -29.80 -27.56
CA GLU A 206 41.53 -30.60 -28.01
C GLU A 206 42.60 -30.76 -26.90
N ALA A 207 42.73 -29.78 -26.00
CA ALA A 207 43.67 -29.79 -24.87
C ALA A 207 43.19 -30.61 -23.64
N ASP A 208 41.88 -30.80 -23.47
CA ASP A 208 41.30 -31.58 -22.36
C ASP A 208 41.53 -33.11 -22.52
N ALA A 209 41.93 -33.55 -23.72
CA ALA A 209 42.37 -34.93 -23.96
C ALA A 209 43.83 -35.20 -23.51
N GLU A 210 44.64 -34.17 -23.26
CA GLU A 210 46.07 -34.31 -22.90
C GLU A 210 46.39 -33.86 -21.45
N ALA A 211 45.47 -33.16 -20.78
CA ALA A 211 45.67 -32.62 -19.43
C ALA A 211 45.33 -33.59 -18.27
N GLU A 212 44.50 -34.61 -18.47
CA GLU A 212 44.23 -35.65 -17.46
C GLU A 212 45.47 -36.52 -17.13
N ALA A 213 46.55 -36.41 -17.92
CA ALA A 213 47.78 -37.18 -17.73
C ALA A 213 48.85 -36.53 -16.82
N LYS A 214 48.68 -35.28 -16.33
CA LYS A 214 49.74 -34.56 -15.58
C LYS A 214 49.35 -33.92 -14.25
N ALA A 215 48.12 -34.06 -13.77
CA ALA A 215 47.69 -33.45 -12.50
C ALA A 215 48.01 -34.32 -11.24
N LEU A 216 49.20 -34.90 -11.19
CA LEU A 216 49.80 -35.45 -9.98
C LEU A 216 51.18 -34.80 -9.89
N VAL A 217 51.45 -34.05 -8.82
CA VAL A 217 52.67 -33.25 -8.51
C VAL A 217 52.48 -31.74 -8.73
N VAL A 218 52.06 -31.00 -7.70
CA VAL A 218 52.91 -30.24 -6.74
C VAL A 218 51.98 -29.45 -5.81
N VAL A 219 52.00 -29.82 -4.53
CA VAL A 219 51.70 -28.91 -3.42
C VAL A 219 52.99 -28.16 -3.11
N GLU A 220 52.97 -26.83 -3.01
CA GLU A 220 53.64 -26.08 -1.94
C GLU A 220 53.42 -24.56 -2.02
N ALA A 221 53.19 -23.97 -0.84
CA ALA A 221 53.55 -22.61 -0.40
C ALA A 221 52.41 -21.60 -0.13
N GLY A 222 51.73 -21.78 1.01
CA GLY A 222 51.86 -20.92 2.21
C GLY A 222 51.76 -19.39 2.14
N ALA A 223 51.32 -18.77 1.04
CA ALA A 223 51.06 -17.33 0.94
C ALA A 223 49.78 -16.99 0.15
N GLU A 224 48.93 -17.98 -0.12
CA GLU A 224 47.83 -17.87 -1.09
C GLU A 224 46.43 -17.94 -0.47
N ALA A 225 46.27 -18.02 0.85
CA ALA A 225 44.94 -18.21 1.44
C ALA A 225 44.01 -16.98 1.30
N GLU A 226 44.54 -15.76 1.43
CA GLU A 226 43.74 -14.52 1.32
C GLU A 226 43.43 -14.16 -0.14
N ALA A 227 44.40 -14.36 -1.04
CA ALA A 227 44.19 -14.18 -2.48
C ALA A 227 43.20 -15.22 -3.05
N VAL A 228 43.24 -16.46 -2.55
CA VAL A 228 42.26 -17.49 -2.91
C VAL A 228 40.88 -17.16 -2.33
N ALA A 229 40.78 -16.62 -1.12
CA ALA A 229 39.50 -16.20 -0.54
C ALA A 229 38.86 -15.02 -1.31
N GLU A 230 39.64 -14.02 -1.70
CA GLU A 230 39.14 -12.90 -2.52
C GLU A 230 38.75 -13.35 -3.94
N ALA A 231 39.49 -14.29 -4.52
CA ALA A 231 39.15 -14.89 -5.81
C ALA A 231 37.85 -15.72 -5.74
N VAL A 232 37.62 -16.46 -4.65
CA VAL A 232 36.38 -17.21 -4.42
C VAL A 232 35.19 -16.25 -4.22
N ALA A 233 35.34 -15.19 -3.44
CA ALA A 233 34.28 -14.19 -3.23
C ALA A 233 33.91 -13.45 -4.54
N LYS A 234 34.90 -13.12 -5.38
CA LYS A 234 34.64 -12.56 -6.71
C LYS A 234 33.95 -13.55 -7.64
N ALA A 235 34.30 -14.84 -7.58
CA ALA A 235 33.66 -15.87 -8.39
C ALA A 235 32.18 -16.08 -8.01
N GLU A 236 31.85 -16.08 -6.71
CA GLU A 236 30.46 -16.15 -6.23
C GLU A 236 29.64 -14.92 -6.64
N ALA A 237 30.19 -13.71 -6.49
CA ALA A 237 29.51 -12.49 -6.93
C ALA A 237 29.22 -12.47 -8.45
N LEU A 238 30.11 -13.06 -9.26
CA LEU A 238 29.94 -13.17 -10.71
C LEU A 238 28.89 -14.24 -11.07
N ALA A 239 28.81 -15.33 -10.32
CA ALA A 239 27.78 -16.35 -10.47
C ALA A 239 26.38 -15.78 -10.15
N ASP A 240 26.24 -15.03 -9.06
CA ASP A 240 24.99 -14.36 -8.68
C ASP A 240 24.55 -13.30 -9.69
N ALA A 241 25.50 -12.51 -10.22
CA ALA A 241 25.20 -11.54 -11.27
C ALA A 241 24.71 -12.23 -12.57
N LYS A 242 25.30 -13.37 -12.93
CA LYS A 242 24.88 -14.15 -14.10
C LYS A 242 23.48 -14.76 -13.90
N ALA A 243 23.16 -15.24 -12.70
CA ALA A 243 21.84 -15.74 -12.36
C ALA A 243 20.76 -14.65 -12.49
N LYS A 244 21.02 -13.44 -11.97
CA LYS A 244 20.11 -12.29 -12.10
C LYS A 244 19.92 -11.84 -13.55
N ALA A 245 20.96 -11.93 -14.38
CA ALA A 245 20.87 -11.60 -15.80
C ALA A 245 19.99 -12.59 -16.58
N GLU A 246 20.10 -13.89 -16.30
CA GLU A 246 19.22 -14.91 -16.90
C GLU A 246 17.76 -14.75 -16.43
N GLU A 247 17.53 -14.41 -15.16
CA GLU A 247 16.18 -14.12 -14.64
C GLU A 247 15.54 -12.90 -15.35
N ALA A 248 16.32 -11.82 -15.53
CA ALA A 248 15.87 -10.63 -16.25
C ALA A 248 15.54 -10.93 -17.71
N LYS A 249 16.34 -11.77 -18.37
CA LYS A 249 16.11 -12.23 -19.74
C LYS A 249 14.83 -13.07 -19.84
N ALA A 250 14.63 -14.04 -18.96
CA ALA A 250 13.42 -14.86 -18.92
C ALA A 250 12.15 -14.01 -18.69
N LYS A 251 12.22 -13.00 -17.81
CA LYS A 251 11.13 -12.07 -17.55
C LYS A 251 10.79 -11.20 -18.78
N ALA A 252 11.81 -10.78 -19.53
CA ALA A 252 11.62 -10.02 -20.77
C ALA A 252 10.96 -10.87 -21.86
N GLU A 253 11.37 -12.12 -22.03
CA GLU A 253 10.76 -13.07 -22.99
C GLU A 253 9.29 -13.36 -22.66
N LEU A 254 8.96 -13.53 -21.37
CA LEU A 254 7.58 -13.76 -20.90
C LEU A 254 6.68 -12.54 -21.18
N ARG A 255 7.20 -11.31 -21.00
CA ARG A 255 6.49 -10.08 -21.33
C ARG A 255 6.21 -9.95 -22.83
N LEU A 256 7.14 -10.38 -23.67
CA LEU A 256 6.98 -10.39 -25.13
C LEU A 256 5.92 -11.40 -25.59
N LEU A 257 5.87 -12.58 -24.96
CA LEU A 257 4.83 -13.59 -25.20
C LEU A 257 3.43 -13.12 -24.76
N LEU A 258 3.33 -12.39 -23.66
CA LEU A 258 2.06 -11.81 -23.20
C LEU A 258 1.51 -10.78 -24.19
N LEU A 259 2.39 -9.90 -24.71
CA LEU A 259 2.02 -8.90 -25.72
C LEU A 259 1.55 -9.56 -27.03
N ALA A 260 2.25 -10.60 -27.48
CA ALA A 260 1.85 -11.36 -28.67
C ALA A 260 0.46 -12.03 -28.50
N LYS A 261 0.19 -12.59 -27.31
CA LYS A 261 -1.12 -13.17 -27.00
C LYS A 261 -2.25 -12.15 -26.92
N THR A 262 -1.97 -10.93 -26.46
CA THR A 262 -2.97 -9.85 -26.45
C THR A 262 -3.31 -9.39 -27.88
N GLU A 263 -2.33 -9.34 -28.79
CA GLU A 263 -2.58 -9.02 -30.20
C GLU A 263 -3.36 -10.12 -30.93
N GLU A 264 -3.09 -11.40 -30.64
CA GLU A 264 -3.86 -12.52 -31.21
C GLU A 264 -5.30 -12.60 -30.68
N ALA A 265 -5.52 -12.26 -29.41
CA ALA A 265 -6.86 -12.18 -28.83
C ALA A 265 -7.70 -11.05 -29.46
N GLU A 266 -7.07 -9.93 -29.80
CA GLU A 266 -7.72 -8.81 -30.49
C GLU A 266 -8.10 -9.17 -31.94
N LYS A 267 -7.33 -10.06 -32.58
CA LYS A 267 -7.53 -10.46 -33.98
C LYS A 267 -8.52 -11.62 -34.19
N THR A 268 -8.78 -12.42 -33.15
CA THR A 268 -9.60 -13.65 -33.25
C THR A 268 -11.02 -13.53 -32.72
N MET A 269 -11.39 -12.39 -32.11
CA MET A 269 -12.81 -12.11 -31.88
C MET A 269 -13.45 -11.54 -33.16
N PRO A 270 -14.49 -12.19 -33.72
CA PRO A 270 -15.20 -11.65 -34.87
C PRO A 270 -16.00 -10.42 -34.43
N LEU A 271 -15.38 -9.24 -34.52
CA LEU A 271 -16.10 -7.98 -34.46
C LEU A 271 -16.91 -7.84 -35.74
N SER A 272 -18.20 -8.13 -35.63
CA SER A 272 -19.20 -7.57 -36.54
C SER A 272 -19.11 -6.04 -36.44
N PRO A 273 -18.77 -5.31 -37.52
CA PRO A 273 -18.73 -3.86 -37.49
C PRO A 273 -20.16 -3.34 -37.62
N GLY A 274 -20.88 -3.31 -36.51
CA GLY A 274 -22.20 -2.72 -36.39
C GLY A 274 -22.22 -1.68 -35.27
N THR A 275 -21.91 -0.44 -35.63
CA THR A 275 -22.34 0.81 -34.97
C THR A 275 -23.23 0.63 -33.72
N GLY A 276 -22.63 0.74 -32.56
CA GLY A 276 -23.34 0.81 -31.29
C GLY A 276 -22.37 1.14 -30.18
N GLY A 277 -21.95 2.40 -30.08
CA GLY A 277 -21.16 2.86 -28.94
C GLY A 277 -21.93 2.55 -27.66
N GLY A 278 -21.45 1.57 -26.89
CA GLY A 278 -22.03 1.19 -25.61
C GLY A 278 -22.08 2.43 -24.72
N GLY A 279 -23.28 2.99 -24.57
CA GLY A 279 -23.51 4.15 -23.71
C GLY A 279 -23.19 3.82 -22.27
N ALA A 280 -23.14 4.84 -21.39
CA ALA A 280 -22.89 4.64 -19.96
C ALA A 280 -23.80 3.57 -19.32
N LEU A 281 -25.04 3.42 -19.82
CA LEU A 281 -25.96 2.37 -19.37
C LEU A 281 -25.44 0.95 -19.67
N ASP A 282 -24.82 0.71 -20.82
CA ASP A 282 -24.29 -0.62 -21.16
C ASP A 282 -23.15 -1.03 -20.23
N ILE A 283 -22.23 -0.09 -19.95
CA ILE A 283 -21.15 -0.29 -18.99
C ILE A 283 -21.72 -0.50 -17.57
N ALA A 284 -22.73 0.29 -17.18
CA ALA A 284 -23.39 0.14 -15.90
C ALA A 284 -24.08 -1.23 -15.75
N LEU A 285 -24.74 -1.74 -16.79
CA LEU A 285 -25.36 -3.06 -16.76
C LEU A 285 -24.33 -4.18 -16.65
N ARG A 286 -23.20 -4.06 -17.37
CA ARG A 286 -22.07 -5.00 -17.25
C ARG A 286 -21.45 -4.98 -15.86
N LEU A 287 -21.22 -3.79 -15.30
CA LEU A 287 -20.70 -3.62 -13.95
C LEU A 287 -21.66 -4.20 -12.92
N SER A 288 -22.96 -3.93 -13.05
CA SER A 288 -23.99 -4.47 -12.15
C SER A 288 -24.07 -6.00 -12.20
N ALA A 289 -23.98 -6.59 -13.40
CA ALA A 289 -23.94 -8.05 -13.55
C ALA A 289 -22.69 -8.65 -12.89
N LEU A 290 -21.52 -8.03 -13.11
CA LEU A 290 -20.27 -8.49 -12.53
C LEU A 290 -20.27 -8.39 -11.00
N LEU A 291 -20.82 -7.30 -10.43
CA LEU A 291 -20.98 -7.11 -8.99
C LEU A 291 -22.01 -8.07 -8.37
N ALA A 292 -23.06 -8.46 -9.10
CA ALA A 292 -24.00 -9.48 -8.66
C ALA A 292 -23.37 -10.87 -8.58
N ASP A 293 -22.47 -11.18 -9.51
CA ASP A 293 -21.74 -12.46 -9.58
C ASP A 293 -20.36 -12.39 -8.88
N LEU A 294 -20.11 -11.33 -8.10
CA LEU A 294 -18.82 -11.11 -7.49
C LEU A 294 -18.59 -12.10 -6.35
N ASP A 295 -17.73 -13.07 -6.62
CA ASP A 295 -17.32 -14.08 -5.66
C ASP A 295 -15.83 -13.97 -5.36
N LEU A 296 -15.54 -13.22 -4.29
CA LEU A 296 -14.20 -13.02 -3.74
C LEU A 296 -13.84 -14.05 -2.66
N THR A 297 -14.70 -15.05 -2.41
CA THR A 297 -14.45 -16.02 -1.35
C THR A 297 -13.27 -16.93 -1.70
N LEU A 298 -12.32 -17.03 -0.78
CA LEU A 298 -11.31 -18.10 -0.72
C LEU A 298 -11.86 -19.24 0.14
N SER A 299 -13.08 -19.71 -0.10
CA SER A 299 -13.58 -20.86 0.67
C SER A 299 -12.91 -22.14 0.16
N GLY A 300 -11.78 -22.50 0.78
CA GLY A 300 -11.44 -23.90 0.99
C GLY A 300 -12.50 -24.56 1.88
N PRO A 301 -12.58 -25.91 1.92
CA PRO A 301 -13.60 -26.60 2.71
C PRO A 301 -13.52 -26.12 4.17
N SER A 302 -14.59 -25.46 4.62
CA SER A 302 -14.76 -25.07 6.01
C SER A 302 -14.68 -26.30 6.89
N LEU A 303 -13.71 -26.35 7.80
CA LEU A 303 -13.70 -27.33 8.89
C LEU A 303 -15.04 -27.25 9.64
N PRO A 304 -15.71 -28.38 9.90
CA PRO A 304 -17.01 -28.38 10.54
C PRO A 304 -16.86 -28.00 12.02
N GLY A 305 -17.38 -26.83 12.41
CA GLY A 305 -17.73 -26.57 13.80
C GLY A 305 -17.33 -25.22 14.36
N THR A 306 -17.98 -24.15 13.93
CA THR A 306 -18.20 -22.95 14.76
C THR A 306 -19.49 -22.25 14.35
N THR A 307 -20.63 -22.75 14.86
CA THR A 307 -21.90 -22.02 14.82
C THR A 307 -21.87 -20.92 15.87
N GLY A 308 -21.51 -19.69 15.47
CA GLY A 308 -21.68 -18.49 16.27
C GLY A 308 -23.07 -17.90 16.05
N GLU A 309 -23.88 -17.85 17.10
CA GLU A 309 -25.21 -17.25 17.12
C GLU A 309 -25.17 -15.75 16.78
N SER A 310 -26.09 -15.31 15.91
CA SER A 310 -26.32 -13.90 15.60
C SER A 310 -27.16 -13.24 16.71
N PRO A 311 -26.86 -11.99 17.12
CA PRO A 311 -27.65 -11.32 18.15
C PRO A 311 -29.01 -10.88 17.59
N SER A 312 -30.05 -11.24 18.35
CA SER A 312 -31.46 -10.92 18.14
C SER A 312 -31.74 -9.41 18.23
N LYS A 313 -32.63 -8.96 17.34
CA LYS A 313 -33.02 -7.58 17.06
C LYS A 313 -34.17 -7.15 17.97
N GLU A 314 -33.97 -6.19 18.86
CA GLU A 314 -35.06 -5.53 19.61
C GLU A 314 -35.63 -4.36 18.79
N ALA A 315 -36.96 -4.31 18.70
CA ALA A 315 -37.73 -3.34 17.93
C ALA A 315 -38.30 -2.24 18.84
N GLY A 316 -37.80 -1.02 18.68
CA GLY A 316 -38.40 0.21 19.18
C GLY A 316 -38.72 1.14 18.01
N ALA A 317 -40.00 1.46 17.82
CA ALA A 317 -40.49 2.31 16.75
C ALA A 317 -40.32 3.79 17.12
N GLU A 318 -39.28 4.44 16.56
CA GLU A 318 -39.10 5.89 16.59
C GLU A 318 -39.11 6.42 15.14
N ALA A 319 -39.83 7.52 14.92
CA ALA A 319 -40.11 8.06 13.59
C ALA A 319 -38.82 8.47 12.86
N GLN A 320 -38.41 7.67 11.88
CA GLN A 320 -37.22 7.92 11.07
C GLN A 320 -37.43 9.11 10.13
N ALA A 321 -36.75 10.22 10.44
CA ALA A 321 -36.32 11.18 9.42
C ALA A 321 -35.53 10.42 8.33
N PRO A 322 -35.55 10.85 7.05
CA PRO A 322 -34.85 10.15 5.98
C PRO A 322 -33.37 10.04 6.34
N ALA A 323 -32.94 8.81 6.63
CA ALA A 323 -31.55 8.49 6.92
C ALA A 323 -30.73 8.75 5.66
N LEU A 324 -30.19 9.96 5.55
CA LEU A 324 -29.18 10.27 4.55
C LEU A 324 -28.02 9.30 4.75
N TRP A 325 -27.51 8.75 3.65
CA TRP A 325 -26.52 7.66 3.57
C TRP A 325 -25.15 7.98 4.22
N THR A 326 -25.02 9.08 4.95
CA THR A 326 -23.77 9.55 5.53
C THR A 326 -23.33 8.82 6.80
N HIS A 327 -24.10 7.86 7.32
CA HIS A 327 -23.86 7.30 8.67
C HIS A 327 -23.67 5.77 8.76
N GLU A 328 -24.01 4.98 7.74
CA GLU A 328 -23.63 3.56 7.69
C GLU A 328 -22.26 3.46 6.98
N ARG A 329 -21.19 3.76 7.73
CA ARG A 329 -19.82 3.68 7.18
C ARG A 329 -19.45 2.21 7.07
N VAL A 330 -19.66 1.65 5.89
CA VAL A 330 -18.86 0.51 5.39
C VAL A 330 -17.40 0.83 5.72
N SER A 331 -16.70 -0.11 6.38
CA SER A 331 -15.32 0.10 6.85
C SER A 331 -14.50 0.72 5.71
N PRO A 332 -13.68 1.77 5.96
CA PRO A 332 -12.85 2.37 4.91
C PRO A 332 -11.90 1.36 4.24
N TYR A 333 -11.71 0.19 4.87
CA TYR A 333 -10.88 -0.91 4.43
C TYR A 333 -11.66 -2.06 3.77
N SER A 334 -12.99 -2.14 3.91
CA SER A 334 -13.75 -3.14 3.19
C SER A 334 -13.93 -2.65 1.76
N GLY A 335 -13.13 -3.21 0.84
CA GLY A 335 -13.37 -3.09 -0.59
C GLY A 335 -14.64 -3.83 -1.01
N PHE A 336 -14.70 -4.28 -2.27
CA PHE A 336 -15.88 -4.97 -2.80
C PHE A 336 -16.22 -6.30 -2.08
N GLU A 337 -15.40 -6.73 -1.13
CA GLU A 337 -15.64 -7.86 -0.23
C GLU A 337 -16.95 -7.73 0.55
N ALA A 338 -17.39 -6.51 0.87
CA ALA A 338 -18.68 -6.27 1.53
C ALA A 338 -19.90 -6.70 0.69
N LEU A 339 -19.72 -6.96 -0.61
CA LEU A 339 -20.78 -7.45 -1.50
C LEU A 339 -20.97 -8.96 -1.46
N GLN A 340 -20.09 -9.70 -0.78
CA GLN A 340 -20.25 -11.14 -0.60
C GLN A 340 -21.58 -11.47 0.07
N GLY A 341 -22.34 -12.43 -0.49
CA GLY A 341 -23.63 -12.86 0.05
C GLY A 341 -24.86 -12.19 -0.59
N GLY A 342 -24.71 -11.57 -1.76
CA GLY A 342 -25.85 -11.07 -2.53
C GLY A 342 -26.42 -9.75 -2.02
N TYR A 343 -25.60 -8.92 -1.35
CA TYR A 343 -26.02 -7.60 -0.88
C TYR A 343 -26.20 -6.58 -2.02
N TRP A 344 -25.59 -6.82 -3.19
CA TRP A 344 -25.59 -5.88 -4.33
C TRP A 344 -26.99 -5.39 -4.75
N PRO A 345 -28.00 -6.26 -5.00
CA PRO A 345 -29.34 -5.80 -5.39
C PRO A 345 -29.98 -4.89 -4.34
N SER A 346 -29.75 -5.17 -3.05
CA SER A 346 -30.30 -4.37 -1.96
C SER A 346 -29.63 -3.00 -1.87
N THR A 347 -28.31 -2.93 -2.07
CA THR A 347 -27.55 -1.68 -2.10
C THR A 347 -27.96 -0.82 -3.28
N LEU A 348 -28.06 -1.42 -4.47
CA LEU A 348 -28.50 -0.72 -5.68
C LEU A 348 -29.91 -0.15 -5.52
N GLU A 349 -30.85 -0.92 -4.96
CA GLU A 349 -32.23 -0.45 -4.77
C GLU A 349 -32.32 0.70 -3.75
N LYS A 350 -31.53 0.64 -2.66
CA LYS A 350 -31.40 1.75 -1.70
C LYS A 350 -30.90 3.03 -2.38
N VAL A 351 -29.85 2.94 -3.19
CA VAL A 351 -29.28 4.09 -3.90
C VAL A 351 -30.28 4.64 -4.93
N LYS A 352 -30.97 3.77 -5.68
CA LYS A 352 -32.04 4.18 -6.59
C LYS A 352 -33.13 4.96 -5.87
N GLN A 353 -33.60 4.47 -4.72
CA GLN A 353 -34.60 5.13 -3.92
C GLN A 353 -34.13 6.52 -3.45
N GLN A 354 -32.88 6.66 -3.05
CA GLN A 354 -32.30 7.93 -2.61
C GLN A 354 -32.13 8.94 -3.76
N LEU A 355 -31.87 8.46 -4.98
CA LEU A 355 -31.77 9.31 -6.17
C LEU A 355 -33.15 9.70 -6.74
N GLN A 356 -34.26 9.12 -6.24
CA GLN A 356 -35.60 9.51 -6.68
C GLN A 356 -35.87 10.98 -6.36
N GLY A 357 -36.12 11.78 -7.40
CA GLY A 357 -36.38 13.22 -7.29
C GLY A 357 -35.13 14.10 -7.26
N VAL A 358 -33.92 13.53 -7.29
CA VAL A 358 -32.68 14.30 -7.41
C VAL A 358 -32.46 14.68 -8.88
N PRO A 359 -32.44 15.97 -9.23
CA PRO A 359 -32.17 16.39 -10.60
C PRO A 359 -30.69 16.13 -10.93
N LEU A 360 -30.44 15.35 -11.98
CA LEU A 360 -29.08 15.11 -12.47
C LEU A 360 -28.58 16.33 -13.25
N CYS A 361 -27.53 16.98 -12.73
CA CYS A 361 -26.88 18.09 -13.41
C CYS A 361 -26.16 17.59 -14.66
N ARG A 362 -26.73 17.87 -15.83
CA ARG A 362 -26.03 17.67 -17.11
C ARG A 362 -25.10 18.85 -17.34
N GLY A 363 -23.82 18.59 -17.57
CA GLY A 363 -22.83 19.63 -17.88
C GLY A 363 -23.35 20.55 -18.98
N SER A 364 -23.28 21.86 -18.75
CA SER A 364 -23.85 22.92 -19.60
C SER A 364 -23.27 22.99 -21.03
N GLY A 365 -22.25 22.18 -21.33
CA GLY A 365 -21.59 22.09 -22.63
C GLY A 365 -22.40 21.35 -23.71
N LEU A 366 -23.40 20.55 -23.35
CA LEU A 366 -24.29 19.87 -24.30
C LEU A 366 -25.53 20.72 -24.62
N LYS A 367 -25.34 21.93 -25.15
CA LYS A 367 -26.43 22.75 -25.74
C LYS A 367 -26.84 22.24 -27.15
N GLY A 368 -26.85 20.93 -27.34
CA GLY A 368 -27.41 20.29 -28.54
C GLY A 368 -28.93 20.14 -28.37
N LYS A 369 -29.69 20.54 -29.39
CA LYS A 369 -31.16 20.69 -29.43
C LYS A 369 -32.01 19.42 -29.19
N GLU A 370 -31.43 18.33 -28.73
CA GLU A 370 -32.17 17.12 -28.45
C GLU A 370 -32.54 17.11 -26.97
N ASN A 371 -33.80 17.42 -26.67
CA ASN A 371 -34.39 16.97 -25.40
C ASN A 371 -34.25 15.45 -25.42
N PRO A 372 -33.36 14.84 -24.61
CA PRO A 372 -33.31 13.40 -24.55
C PRO A 372 -34.70 12.97 -24.10
N GLY A 373 -35.39 12.19 -24.92
CA GLY A 373 -36.72 11.71 -24.59
C GLY A 373 -36.69 11.07 -23.20
N ARG A 374 -37.84 11.00 -22.54
CA ARG A 374 -38.00 10.46 -21.17
C ARG A 374 -37.22 9.16 -20.89
N LYS A 375 -36.97 8.34 -21.93
CA LYS A 375 -36.14 7.13 -21.90
C LYS A 375 -34.65 7.39 -21.61
N GLY A 376 -34.04 8.44 -22.17
CA GLY A 376 -32.62 8.76 -21.95
C GLY A 376 -32.34 9.23 -20.52
N ALA A 377 -33.26 10.01 -19.94
CA ALA A 377 -33.14 10.44 -18.54
C ALA A 377 -33.20 9.26 -17.55
N ALA A 378 -34.07 8.27 -17.80
CA ALA A 378 -34.13 7.08 -16.97
C ALA A 378 -32.86 6.22 -17.08
N ALA A 379 -32.33 6.08 -18.29
CA ALA A 379 -31.08 5.35 -18.53
C ALA A 379 -29.86 5.99 -17.82
N GLU A 380 -29.76 7.32 -17.87
CA GLU A 380 -28.70 8.05 -17.16
C GLU A 380 -28.84 7.91 -15.64
N ALA A 381 -30.06 8.01 -15.11
CA ALA A 381 -30.32 7.83 -13.68
C ALA A 381 -29.96 6.43 -13.20
N GLU A 382 -30.24 5.40 -14.00
CA GLU A 382 -29.85 4.03 -13.72
C GLU A 382 -28.32 3.88 -13.69
N ALA A 383 -27.60 4.46 -14.67
CA ALA A 383 -26.15 4.41 -14.72
C ALA A 383 -25.49 5.13 -13.54
N VAL A 384 -26.05 6.28 -13.13
CA VAL A 384 -25.60 7.02 -11.95
C VAL A 384 -25.86 6.21 -10.67
N ALA A 385 -27.00 5.55 -10.56
CA ALA A 385 -27.31 4.69 -9.41
C ALA A 385 -26.30 3.54 -9.28
N VAL A 386 -25.96 2.89 -10.39
CA VAL A 386 -24.93 1.84 -10.42
C VAL A 386 -23.57 2.39 -9.99
N LEU A 387 -23.16 3.56 -10.52
CA LEU A 387 -21.90 4.20 -10.14
C LEU A 387 -21.82 4.42 -8.63
N TYR A 388 -22.84 5.06 -8.03
CA TYR A 388 -22.84 5.35 -6.60
C TYR A 388 -22.91 4.09 -5.75
N ALA A 389 -23.72 3.10 -6.13
CA ALA A 389 -23.77 1.83 -5.43
C ALA A 389 -22.42 1.11 -5.45
N ALA A 390 -21.74 1.07 -6.60
CA ALA A 390 -20.42 0.48 -6.74
C ALA A 390 -19.37 1.22 -5.88
N LEU A 391 -19.37 2.56 -5.91
CA LEU A 391 -18.49 3.39 -5.08
C LEU A 391 -18.75 3.22 -3.58
N GLY A 392 -20.01 3.00 -3.17
CA GLY A 392 -20.36 2.70 -1.78
C GLY A 392 -19.70 1.43 -1.24
N CYS A 393 -19.37 0.50 -2.15
CA CYS A 393 -18.72 -0.77 -1.85
C CYS A 393 -17.22 -0.76 -2.19
N ALA A 394 -16.72 0.24 -2.90
CA ALA A 394 -15.30 0.36 -3.23
C ALA A 394 -14.47 0.83 -2.02
N GLY A 395 -13.17 0.55 -2.02
CA GLY A 395 -12.25 1.09 -1.00
C GLY A 395 -12.12 2.61 -1.10
N LEU A 396 -11.60 3.25 -0.04
CA LEU A 396 -11.45 4.72 -0.01
C LEU A 396 -10.59 5.23 -1.19
N GLN A 397 -9.51 4.53 -1.51
CA GLN A 397 -8.59 4.92 -2.58
C GLN A 397 -9.28 4.97 -3.95
N THR A 398 -10.01 3.91 -4.33
CA THR A 398 -10.82 3.84 -5.54
C THR A 398 -11.80 5.01 -5.64
N ARG A 399 -12.49 5.33 -4.53
CA ARG A 399 -13.42 6.47 -4.49
C ARG A 399 -12.70 7.78 -4.78
N VAL A 400 -11.54 7.99 -4.16
CA VAL A 400 -10.72 9.18 -4.38
C VAL A 400 -10.30 9.27 -5.84
N GLU A 401 -9.82 8.18 -6.45
CA GLU A 401 -9.38 8.16 -7.85
C GLU A 401 -10.53 8.48 -8.82
N VAL A 402 -11.70 7.84 -8.66
CA VAL A 402 -12.88 8.07 -9.50
C VAL A 402 -13.42 9.50 -9.37
N PHE A 403 -13.27 10.15 -8.21
CA PHE A 403 -13.73 11.52 -7.99
C PHE A 403 -12.66 12.60 -8.24
N ALA A 404 -11.36 12.28 -8.13
CA ALA A 404 -10.26 13.21 -8.33
C ALA A 404 -10.21 13.72 -9.77
N ASP A 405 -10.53 12.85 -10.73
CA ASP A 405 -10.66 13.27 -12.12
C ASP A 405 -12.02 13.93 -12.38
N SER A 406 -12.09 15.23 -12.07
CA SER A 406 -13.25 16.09 -12.37
C SER A 406 -13.57 16.21 -13.87
N SER A 407 -12.65 15.83 -14.75
CA SER A 407 -12.81 15.91 -16.20
C SER A 407 -13.40 14.65 -16.82
N SER A 408 -13.32 13.52 -16.11
CA SER A 408 -13.87 12.25 -16.58
C SER A 408 -15.39 12.26 -16.67
N ASP A 409 -15.92 11.76 -17.78
CA ASP A 409 -17.35 11.57 -17.96
C ASP A 409 -17.86 10.34 -17.18
N LEU A 410 -19.18 10.23 -17.03
CA LEU A 410 -19.82 9.09 -16.34
C LEU A 410 -19.39 7.74 -16.94
N ARG A 411 -19.18 7.68 -18.26
CA ARG A 411 -18.81 6.46 -18.98
C ARG A 411 -17.42 6.00 -18.58
N GLN A 412 -16.45 6.92 -18.55
CA GLN A 412 -15.07 6.66 -18.13
C GLN A 412 -15.01 6.21 -16.68
N ARG A 413 -15.74 6.87 -15.78
CA ARG A 413 -15.78 6.49 -14.35
C ARG A 413 -16.36 5.09 -14.14
N LEU A 414 -17.43 4.75 -14.86
CA LEU A 414 -17.99 3.40 -14.84
C LEU A 414 -17.03 2.36 -15.43
N GLN A 415 -16.27 2.72 -16.46
CA GLN A 415 -15.27 1.83 -17.07
C GLN A 415 -14.13 1.53 -16.10
N VAL A 416 -13.61 2.54 -15.39
CA VAL A 416 -12.57 2.35 -14.36
C VAL A 416 -13.03 1.35 -13.29
N LEU A 417 -14.25 1.50 -12.77
CA LEU A 417 -14.79 0.55 -11.80
C LEU A 417 -15.02 -0.84 -12.40
N LEU A 418 -15.47 -0.92 -13.66
CA LEU A 418 -15.64 -2.20 -14.34
C LEU A 418 -14.32 -2.96 -14.47
N ASP A 419 -13.25 -2.26 -14.85
CA ASP A 419 -11.93 -2.85 -15.03
C ASP A 419 -11.36 -3.34 -13.69
N GLU A 420 -11.48 -2.54 -12.63
CA GLU A 420 -11.03 -2.90 -11.28
C GLU A 420 -11.78 -4.12 -10.73
N VAL A 421 -13.11 -4.14 -10.82
CA VAL A 421 -13.89 -5.28 -10.31
C VAL A 421 -13.63 -6.55 -11.16
N ALA A 422 -13.44 -6.41 -12.47
CA ALA A 422 -13.04 -7.52 -13.34
C ALA A 422 -11.65 -8.07 -12.98
N GLU A 423 -10.69 -7.20 -12.67
CA GLU A 423 -9.35 -7.58 -12.20
C GLU A 423 -9.44 -8.35 -10.87
N LEU A 424 -10.20 -7.84 -9.89
CA LEU A 424 -10.42 -8.51 -8.60
C LEU A 424 -11.06 -9.90 -8.78
N GLN A 425 -12.05 -10.02 -9.65
CA GLN A 425 -12.67 -11.30 -9.97
C GLN A 425 -11.67 -12.26 -10.65
N GLY A 426 -10.83 -11.74 -11.54
CA GLY A 426 -9.73 -12.48 -12.18
C GLY A 426 -8.73 -13.02 -11.16
N MET A 427 -8.28 -12.18 -10.23
CA MET A 427 -7.40 -12.55 -9.12
C MET A 427 -8.04 -13.62 -8.23
N ALA A 428 -9.32 -13.47 -7.87
CA ALA A 428 -10.04 -14.47 -7.09
C ALA A 428 -10.16 -15.83 -7.81
N ARG A 429 -10.38 -15.82 -9.13
CA ARG A 429 -10.36 -17.06 -9.95
C ARG A 429 -8.97 -17.70 -9.98
N ALA A 430 -7.92 -16.90 -10.18
CA ALA A 430 -6.53 -17.37 -10.18
C ALA A 430 -6.15 -18.00 -8.82
N ARG A 431 -6.46 -17.31 -7.71
CA ARG A 431 -6.22 -17.82 -6.36
C ARG A 431 -6.93 -19.15 -6.12
N ARG A 432 -8.19 -19.30 -6.56
CA ARG A 432 -8.92 -20.58 -6.48
C ARG A 432 -8.30 -21.68 -7.32
N SER A 433 -7.82 -21.36 -8.52
CA SER A 433 -7.10 -22.33 -9.36
C SER A 433 -5.82 -22.81 -8.68
N LEU A 434 -5.05 -21.90 -8.08
CA LEU A 434 -3.83 -22.24 -7.34
C LEU A 434 -4.14 -23.05 -6.07
N ALA A 435 -5.18 -22.67 -5.32
CA ALA A 435 -5.62 -23.42 -4.14
C ALA A 435 -6.04 -24.86 -4.49
N ARG A 436 -6.66 -25.08 -5.66
CA ARG A 436 -6.99 -26.43 -6.16
C ARG A 436 -5.75 -27.26 -6.50
N LEU A 437 -4.68 -26.63 -7.01
CA LEU A 437 -3.41 -27.31 -7.29
C LEU A 437 -2.60 -27.59 -6.02
N ALA A 438 -2.70 -26.72 -5.02
CA ALA A 438 -1.99 -26.83 -3.75
C ALA A 438 -2.68 -27.78 -2.75
N ALA A 439 -3.93 -28.18 -3.00
CA ALA A 439 -4.63 -29.14 -2.15
C ALA A 439 -3.89 -30.51 -2.19
N PRO A 440 -3.30 -30.97 -1.07
CA PRO A 440 -2.50 -32.18 -1.05
C PRO A 440 -3.40 -33.39 -1.30
N GLY A 441 -3.19 -34.08 -2.43
CA GLY A 441 -3.69 -35.44 -2.66
C GLY A 441 -5.20 -35.60 -2.67
N GLY A 442 -5.84 -35.27 -3.80
CA GLY A 442 -7.01 -36.04 -4.21
C GLY A 442 -6.57 -37.49 -4.39
N GLU A 443 -7.13 -38.38 -3.58
CA GLU A 443 -6.85 -39.82 -3.52
C GLU A 443 -6.62 -40.43 -4.91
N GLU A 444 -5.42 -40.98 -5.11
CA GLU A 444 -5.15 -41.94 -6.17
C GLU A 444 -6.01 -43.19 -5.90
N GLY A 445 -7.16 -43.26 -6.58
CA GLY A 445 -7.83 -44.49 -7.00
C GLY A 445 -8.08 -45.55 -5.93
N THR A 446 -9.19 -45.44 -5.21
CA THR A 446 -9.87 -46.65 -4.74
C THR A 446 -10.76 -47.16 -5.89
N PRO A 447 -10.49 -48.32 -6.50
CA PRO A 447 -11.32 -48.83 -7.59
C PRO A 447 -12.74 -49.15 -7.09
N PRO A 448 -13.77 -48.97 -7.93
CA PRO A 448 -15.16 -49.18 -7.53
C PRO A 448 -15.40 -50.64 -7.10
N PRO A 449 -16.19 -50.88 -6.04
CA PRO A 449 -16.52 -52.23 -5.61
C PRO A 449 -17.37 -52.95 -6.68
N ALA A 450 -17.01 -54.22 -6.91
CA ALA A 450 -17.62 -55.12 -7.90
C ALA A 450 -19.04 -55.56 -7.52
#